data_AF-A0A958V3H1-F1
#
_entry.id   AF-A0A958V3H1-F1
#
_cell.length_a   1.000
_cell.length_b   1.000
_cell.length_c   1.000
_cell.angle_alpha   90.00
_cell.angle_beta   90.00
_cell.angle_gamma   90.00
#
_symmetry.space_group_name_H-M   'P 1'
#
loop_
_entity.id
_entity.type
_entity.pdbx_description
1 polymer ?
#
loop_
_entity_poly.entity_id
_entity_poly.type
_entity_poly.pdbx_seq_one_letter_code
_entity_poly.pdbx_strand_id
1 'polypeptide(L)'
;SCAGTYGHYLLHIDLDSSESFKHQVEEGCLIDRPGWIRMSIHPTITNDEIAYVCKGIKELAANFENWKDDYTYNAKTNEFECKKPDTFERDTVTKWFEV
;
A
#
# COMPACT_ATOMS: atom_id res chain seq x y z
N SER A 1 4.90 -4.02 -18.94
CA SER A 1 3.96 -2.89 -18.83
C SER A 1 3.12 -3.01 -17.56
N CYS A 2 3.38 -2.19 -16.54
CA CYS A 2 2.61 -2.22 -15.28
C CYS A 2 2.50 -0.82 -14.66
N ALA A 3 2.12 0.14 -15.50
CA ALA A 3 1.40 1.35 -15.16
C ALA A 3 0.50 1.60 -16.35
N GLY A 4 -0.81 1.53 -16.17
CA GLY A 4 -1.74 1.88 -17.24
C GLY A 4 -1.54 3.35 -17.63
N THR A 5 -2.08 3.77 -18.77
CA THR A 5 -2.11 5.18 -19.22
C THR A 5 -2.50 6.16 -18.11
N TYR A 6 -3.33 5.71 -17.17
CA TYR A 6 -3.75 6.46 -15.99
C TYR A 6 -2.62 6.83 -15.03
N GLY A 7 -1.65 5.93 -14.80
CA GLY A 7 -0.51 6.20 -13.92
C GLY A 7 0.45 7.24 -14.51
N HIS A 8 0.68 7.16 -15.83
CA HIS A 8 1.50 8.15 -16.55
C HIS A 8 0.88 9.55 -16.48
N TYR A 9 -0.44 9.63 -16.68
CA TYR A 9 -1.16 10.91 -16.65
C TYR A 9 -1.17 11.54 -15.26
N LEU A 10 -1.45 10.76 -14.21
CA LEU A 10 -1.58 11.27 -12.84
C LEU A 10 -0.25 11.66 -12.19
N LEU A 11 0.82 10.93 -12.51
CA LEU A 11 2.14 11.12 -11.89
C LEU A 11 3.10 11.92 -12.79
N HIS A 12 2.63 12.43 -13.94
CA HIS A 12 3.44 13.12 -14.93
C HIS A 12 4.72 12.34 -15.33
N ILE A 13 4.62 11.02 -15.41
CA ILE A 13 5.75 10.16 -15.80
C ILE A 13 5.91 10.25 -17.33
N ASP A 14 6.97 10.91 -17.76
CA ASP A 14 7.38 10.94 -19.16
C ASP A 14 8.02 9.62 -19.61
N LEU A 15 8.29 9.50 -20.91
CA LEU A 15 8.85 8.29 -21.51
C LEU A 15 10.25 7.98 -20.94
N ASP A 16 11.08 8.99 -20.73
CA ASP A 16 12.45 8.83 -20.24
C ASP A 16 12.47 8.32 -18.80
N SER A 17 11.60 8.87 -17.95
CA SER A 17 11.38 8.41 -16.58
C SER A 17 10.85 6.97 -16.57
N SER A 18 9.93 6.63 -17.47
CA SER A 18 9.37 5.28 -17.59
C SER A 18 10.44 4.24 -17.96
N GLU A 19 11.33 4.56 -18.89
CA GLU A 19 12.44 3.68 -19.28
C GLU A 19 13.46 3.53 -18.14
N SER A 20 13.77 4.60 -17.41
CA SER A 20 14.62 4.53 -16.21
C SER A 20 14.03 3.60 -15.15
N PHE A 21 12.73 3.69 -14.88
CA PHE A 21 12.05 2.79 -13.93
C PHE A 21 12.07 1.32 -14.41
N LYS A 22 11.94 1.08 -15.72
CA LYS A 22 12.03 -0.29 -16.27
C LYS A 22 13.42 -0.87 -16.03
N HIS A 23 14.47 -0.10 -16.31
CA HIS A 23 15.86 -0.55 -16.11
C HIS A 23 16.15 -0.88 -14.64
N GLN A 24 15.73 -0.02 -13.71
CA GLN A 24 15.89 -0.26 -12.27
C GLN A 24 15.15 -1.51 -11.78
N VAL A 25 13.96 -1.77 -12.32
CA VAL A 25 13.19 -2.97 -12.02
C VAL A 25 13.86 -4.22 -12.59
N GLU A 26 14.41 -4.15 -13.81
CA GLU A 26 15.20 -5.24 -14.40
C GLU A 26 16.48 -5.53 -13.62
N GLU A 27 17.08 -4.51 -13.01
CA GLU A 27 18.22 -4.62 -12.10
C GLU A 27 17.85 -5.09 -10.68
N GLY A 28 16.56 -5.31 -10.39
CA GLY A 28 16.08 -5.85 -9.12
C GLY A 28 15.76 -4.81 -8.04
N CYS A 29 15.78 -3.51 -8.36
CA CYS A 29 15.28 -2.46 -7.48
C CYS A 29 13.76 -2.31 -7.65
N LEU A 30 12.99 -2.95 -6.77
CA LEU A 30 11.52 -2.86 -6.77
C LEU A 30 10.98 -1.72 -5.90
N ILE A 31 11.83 -1.08 -5.09
CA ILE A 31 11.47 -0.03 -4.13
C ILE A 31 11.04 1.26 -4.83
N ASP A 32 11.66 1.58 -5.97
CA ASP A 32 11.40 2.83 -6.72
C ASP A 32 10.14 2.75 -7.59
N ARG A 33 9.38 1.66 -7.51
CA ARG A 33 8.15 1.53 -8.28
C ARG A 33 7.05 2.37 -7.63
N PRO A 34 6.49 3.39 -8.31
CA PRO A 34 5.40 4.16 -7.75
C PRO A 34 4.21 3.25 -7.45
N GLY A 35 3.84 3.17 -6.18
CA GLY A 35 2.67 2.43 -5.71
C GLY A 35 1.39 3.25 -5.85
N TRP A 36 0.27 2.58 -6.08
CA TRP A 36 -1.06 3.19 -5.95
C TRP A 36 -1.97 2.28 -5.13
N ILE A 37 -2.91 2.89 -4.43
CA ILE A 37 -4.01 2.18 -3.76
C ILE A 37 -5.26 2.29 -4.61
N ARG A 38 -5.99 1.18 -4.76
CA ARG A 38 -7.33 1.18 -5.37
C ARG A 38 -8.34 1.06 -4.24
N MET A 39 -9.15 2.10 -4.05
CA MET A 39 -10.22 2.11 -3.06
C MET A 39 -11.58 2.20 -3.77
N SER A 40 -12.51 1.36 -3.36
CA SER A 40 -13.90 1.39 -3.83
C SER A 40 -14.82 1.75 -2.68
N ILE A 41 -15.78 2.65 -2.91
CA ILE A 41 -16.78 3.06 -1.92
C ILE A 41 -18.12 2.45 -2.30
N HIS A 42 -18.76 1.73 -1.37
CA HIS A 42 -20.07 1.14 -1.58
C HIS A 42 -21.19 2.13 -1.17
N PRO A 43 -22.37 2.15 -1.83
CA PRO A 43 -23.46 3.07 -1.48
C PRO A 43 -24.04 2.91 -0.07
N THR A 44 -23.72 1.83 0.64
CA THR A 44 -24.16 1.61 2.03
C THR A 44 -23.22 2.24 3.05
N ILE A 45 -22.08 2.80 2.61
CA ILE A 45 -21.14 3.46 3.51
C ILE A 45 -21.69 4.84 3.85
N THR A 46 -21.72 5.15 5.13
CA THR A 46 -22.17 6.43 5.69
C THR A 46 -21.11 7.52 5.52
N ASN A 47 -21.54 8.77 5.61
CA ASN A 47 -20.63 9.92 5.56
C ASN A 47 -19.60 9.88 6.70
N ASP A 48 -19.99 9.42 7.88
CA ASP A 48 -19.10 9.34 9.04
C ASP A 48 -18.01 8.27 8.82
N GLU A 49 -18.36 7.12 8.23
CA GLU A 49 -17.40 6.09 7.85
C GLU A 49 -16.42 6.59 6.77
N ILE A 50 -16.90 7.32 5.76
CA ILE A 50 -16.01 7.94 4.76
C ILE A 50 -15.10 8.99 5.40
N ALA A 51 -15.62 9.83 6.29
CA ALA A 51 -14.82 10.81 7.01
C ALA A 51 -13.73 10.14 7.84
N TYR A 52 -14.03 9.01 8.48
CA TYR A 52 -13.06 8.20 9.20
C TYR A 52 -11.96 7.65 8.28
N VAL A 53 -12.33 7.06 7.13
CA VAL A 53 -11.34 6.58 6.14
C VAL A 53 -10.45 7.71 5.64
N CYS A 54 -11.03 8.86 5.26
CA CYS A 54 -10.27 10.02 4.81
C CYS A 54 -9.32 10.55 5.90
N LYS A 55 -9.75 10.55 7.15
CA LYS A 55 -8.90 10.92 8.29
C LYS A 55 -7.72 9.94 8.42
N GLY A 56 -7.97 8.64 8.36
CA GLY A 56 -6.92 7.62 8.42
C GLY A 56 -5.89 7.75 7.31
N ILE A 57 -6.32 8.02 6.07
CA ILE A 57 -5.40 8.25 4.94
C ILE A 57 -4.52 9.49 5.19
N LYS A 58 -5.10 10.58 5.70
CA LYS A 58 -4.35 11.80 6.05
C LYS A 58 -3.34 11.56 7.18
N GLU A 59 -3.75 10.82 8.21
CA GLU A 59 -2.87 10.46 9.32
C GLU A 59 -1.72 9.57 8.86
N LEU A 60 -2.00 8.57 8.02
CA LEU A 60 -0.97 7.74 7.39
C LEU A 60 0.03 8.61 6.61
N ALA A 61 -0.46 9.47 5.71
CA ALA A 61 0.39 10.36 4.92
C ALA A 61 1.23 11.33 5.78
N ALA A 62 0.73 11.75 6.94
CA ALA A 62 1.44 12.64 7.85
C ALA A 62 2.47 11.90 8.73
N ASN A 63 2.28 10.60 9.01
CA ASN A 63 3.07 9.85 10.00
C ASN A 63 3.86 8.67 9.41
N PHE A 64 3.78 8.41 8.10
CA PHE A 64 4.38 7.21 7.47
C PHE A 64 5.88 7.07 7.76
N GLU A 65 6.62 8.19 7.88
CA GLU A 65 8.05 8.16 8.18
C GLU A 65 8.37 7.48 9.51
N ASN A 66 7.49 7.65 10.50
CA ASN A 66 7.63 6.99 11.80
C ASN A 66 6.99 5.58 11.76
N TRP A 67 5.86 5.43 11.07
CA TRP A 67 5.13 4.16 11.05
C TRP A 67 5.80 3.08 10.20
N LYS A 68 6.60 3.45 9.19
CA LYS A 68 7.37 2.49 8.38
C LYS A 68 8.33 1.66 9.22
N ASP A 69 8.81 2.20 10.35
CA ASP A 69 9.75 1.51 11.24
C ASP A 69 9.13 0.31 11.94
N ASP A 70 7.80 0.21 11.98
CA ASP A 70 7.08 -0.96 12.46
C ASP A 70 7.03 -2.11 11.44
N TYR A 71 7.57 -1.92 10.23
CA TYR A 71 7.56 -2.91 9.15
C TYR A 71 8.97 -3.31 8.72
N THR A 72 9.10 -4.53 8.19
CA THR A 72 10.32 -5.05 7.56
C THR A 72 10.04 -5.36 6.09
N TYR A 73 10.87 -4.82 5.20
CA TYR A 73 10.75 -5.06 3.77
C TYR A 73 11.34 -6.43 3.39
N ASN A 74 10.54 -7.26 2.71
CA ASN A 74 10.96 -8.54 2.16
C ASN A 74 11.21 -8.40 0.65
N ALA A 75 12.47 -8.25 0.26
CA ALA A 75 12.85 -8.05 -1.13
C ALA A 75 12.53 -9.23 -2.07
N LYS A 76 12.29 -10.44 -1.53
CA LYS A 76 11.94 -11.61 -2.35
C LYS A 76 10.48 -11.59 -2.78
N THR A 77 9.59 -11.12 -1.91
CA THR A 77 8.14 -11.04 -2.18
C THR A 77 7.68 -9.64 -2.54
N ASN A 78 8.54 -8.63 -2.33
CA ASN A 78 8.22 -7.21 -2.45
C ASN A 78 7.08 -6.77 -1.49
N GLU A 79 7.04 -7.38 -0.31
CA GLU A 79 6.03 -7.14 0.71
C GLU A 79 6.64 -6.48 1.95
N PHE A 80 5.79 -5.82 2.74
CA PHE A 80 6.15 -5.24 4.03
C PHE A 80 5.48 -6.05 5.14
N GLU A 81 6.29 -6.72 5.96
CA GLU A 81 5.81 -7.54 7.06
C GLU A 81 5.84 -6.73 8.36
N CYS A 82 4.72 -6.68 9.09
CA CYS A 82 4.66 -5.98 10.37
C CYS A 82 5.56 -6.70 11.40
N LYS A 83 6.44 -5.96 12.06
CA LYS A 83 7.33 -6.47 13.13
C LYS A 83 6.55 -6.86 14.37
N LYS A 84 5.41 -6.22 14.60
CA LYS A 84 4.49 -6.58 15.68
C LYS A 84 3.57 -7.67 15.15
N PRO A 85 3.62 -8.89 15.69
CA PRO A 85 2.66 -9.92 15.28
C PRO A 85 1.26 -9.41 15.61
N ASP A 86 0.39 -9.37 14.60
CA ASP A 86 -1.02 -9.07 14.83
C ASP A 86 -1.64 -10.29 15.53
N THR A 87 -1.64 -10.26 16.85
CA THR A 87 -2.30 -11.28 17.66
C THR A 87 -3.81 -11.19 17.49
N PHE A 88 -4.36 -10.03 17.10
CA PHE A 88 -5.80 -9.83 17.01
C PHE A 88 -6.44 -10.68 15.92
N GLU A 89 -5.89 -10.69 14.69
CA GLU A 89 -6.40 -11.57 13.63
C GLU A 89 -6.31 -13.03 14.03
N ARG A 90 -5.16 -13.46 14.55
CA ARG A 90 -4.94 -14.86 14.93
C ARG A 90 -5.91 -15.30 16.03
N ASP A 91 -6.07 -14.48 17.07
CA ASP A 91 -6.99 -14.75 18.18
C ASP A 91 -8.46 -14.72 17.72
N THR A 92 -8.82 -13.84 16.79
CA THR A 92 -10.18 -13.75 16.24
C THR A 92 -10.51 -14.98 15.41
N VAL A 93 -9.59 -15.39 14.54
CA VAL A 93 -9.75 -16.59 13.71
C VAL A 93 -9.82 -17.83 14.60
N THR A 94 -8.97 -17.95 15.62
CA THR A 94 -9.03 -19.09 16.56
C THR A 94 -10.38 -19.17 17.26
N LYS A 95 -10.94 -18.04 17.74
CA LYS A 95 -12.27 -18.00 18.38
C LYS A 95 -13.41 -18.44 17.47
N TRP A 96 -13.31 -18.27 16.15
CA TRP A 96 -14.34 -18.74 15.22
C TRP A 96 -14.43 -20.28 15.16
N PHE A 97 -13.36 -20.97 15.54
CA PHE A 97 -13.27 -22.43 15.53
C PHE A 97 -13.25 -23.06 16.93
N GLU A 98 -13.39 -22.27 17.99
CA GLU A 98 -13.68 -22.77 19.34
C GLU A 98 -15.17 -23.15 19.40
N VAL A 99 -15.44 -24.46 19.36
CA VAL A 99 -16.79 -25.08 19.51
C VAL A 99 -17.10 -25.34 20.97
#